data_AF-A0A6B3KQ24-F1
#
_entry.id   AF-A0A6B3KQ24-F1
#
_cell.length_a   1.000
_cell.length_b   1.000
_cell.length_c   1.000
_cell.angle_alpha   90.00
_cell.angle_beta   90.00
_cell.angle_gamma   90.00
#
_symmetry.space_group_name_H-M   'P 1'
#
loop_
_entity.id
_entity.type
_entity.pdbx_description
1 polymer ?
#
loop_
_entity_poly.entity_id
_entity_poly.type
_entity_poly.pdbx_seq_one_letter_code
_entity_poly.pdbx_strand_id
1 'polypeptide(L)'
;MDEKIEVGYRNIGAALGKEYHHKFLLYTDKEGNQRTISGWTGDERPGLPYGRMHVETNLPYDRNNPDHRDNPNAIGQKQYREEIANGADLSGTWGRMVANARSKDDKYPYDPLLQNSNTLADSVLRDVGLQEPKNDGVLGHWAPASGRQLDESVQPAVPGLGNSGRAFSAGGAPLDPQQEARLRDDPLFKQALAGLDKLGPDAGVYTNQQDKERIAGALAVQAKLNRPPLPEIQEVVPSQTNGNVFATYKNPGNDMDLLRTHVDKGEAVKQPLAENLQKLETANQQAVQPPAQEASRSIDQPSHGALGLR
;
A
#
# COMPACT_ATOMS: atom_id res chain seq x y z
N MET A 1 33.40 6.43 16.74
CA MET A 1 32.84 5.33 15.92
C MET A 1 32.80 5.81 14.47
N ASP A 2 32.60 4.93 13.50
CA ASP A 2 32.32 5.41 12.14
C ASP A 2 30.94 6.07 12.10
N GLU A 3 30.83 7.13 11.31
CA GLU A 3 29.58 7.83 11.07
C GLU A 3 28.70 7.01 10.12
N LYS A 4 27.39 7.25 10.16
CA LYS A 4 26.41 6.53 9.32
C LYS A 4 25.37 7.46 8.75
N ILE A 5 24.95 7.18 7.51
CA ILE A 5 23.75 7.73 6.89
C ILE A 5 22.83 6.55 6.59
N GLU A 6 21.61 6.61 7.08
CA GLU A 6 20.58 5.59 6.94
C GLU A 6 19.29 6.21 6.38
N VAL A 7 18.49 5.39 5.70
CA VAL A 7 17.06 5.67 5.45
C VAL A 7 16.26 4.94 6.52
N GLY A 8 15.42 5.68 7.24
CA GLY A 8 14.44 5.12 8.14
C GLY A 8 13.09 4.95 7.46
N TYR A 9 12.40 3.85 7.72
CA TYR A 9 11.05 3.55 7.25
C TYR A 9 10.12 3.45 8.45
N ARG A 10 9.17 4.39 8.57
CA ARG A 10 8.14 4.35 9.61
C ARG A 10 6.81 3.92 9.02
N ASN A 11 6.24 2.85 9.54
CA ASN A 11 4.91 2.40 9.15
C ASN A 11 3.89 3.51 9.48
N ILE A 12 3.11 3.92 8.48
CA ILE A 12 2.07 4.95 8.64
C ILE A 12 0.68 4.44 8.22
N GLY A 13 0.56 3.14 7.99
CA GLY A 13 -0.70 2.48 7.65
C GLY A 13 -0.50 1.22 6.82
N ALA A 14 -1.63 0.66 6.40
CA ALA A 14 -1.66 -0.46 5.48
C ALA A 14 -2.78 -0.29 4.46
N ALA A 15 -2.54 -0.71 3.23
CA ALA A 15 -3.52 -0.78 2.15
C ALA A 15 -3.40 -2.13 1.45
N LEU A 16 -4.53 -2.78 1.14
CA LEU A 16 -4.57 -4.10 0.48
C LEU A 16 -3.72 -5.17 1.18
N GLY A 17 -3.75 -5.19 2.51
CA GLY A 17 -2.97 -6.15 3.32
C GLY A 17 -1.46 -5.84 3.36
N LYS A 18 -1.04 -4.68 2.88
CA LYS A 18 0.36 -4.28 2.78
C LYS A 18 0.63 -2.99 3.53
N GLU A 19 1.61 -3.04 4.42
CA GLU A 19 2.11 -1.87 5.14
C GLU A 19 2.78 -0.88 4.17
N TYR A 20 2.47 0.41 4.32
CA TYR A 20 3.18 1.49 3.62
C TYR A 20 3.90 2.40 4.62
N HIS A 21 5.00 2.97 4.14
CA HIS A 21 5.98 3.61 4.99
C HIS A 21 6.25 5.06 4.55
N HIS A 22 6.49 5.88 5.56
CA HIS A 22 7.11 7.19 5.46
C HIS A 22 8.63 7.03 5.60
N LYS A 23 9.39 7.61 4.68
CA LYS A 23 10.85 7.69 4.75
C LYS A 23 11.31 8.95 5.46
N PHE A 24 12.37 8.79 6.23
CA PHE A 24 13.18 9.89 6.76
C PHE A 24 14.66 9.54 6.61
N LEU A 25 15.54 10.53 6.54
CA LEU A 25 16.98 10.31 6.53
C LEU A 25 17.51 10.47 7.94
N LEU A 26 18.45 9.62 8.32
CA LEU A 26 19.05 9.59 9.64
C LEU A 26 20.57 9.61 9.52
N TYR A 27 21.20 10.52 10.24
CA TYR A 27 22.65 10.59 10.38
C TYR A 27 23.05 10.27 11.82
N THR A 28 24.10 9.48 12.00
CA THR A 28 24.73 9.20 13.30
C THR A 28 26.18 9.69 13.26
N ASP A 29 26.55 10.59 14.17
CA ASP A 29 27.92 11.11 14.28
C ASP A 29 28.87 10.16 15.06
N LYS A 30 30.13 10.56 15.22
CA LYS A 30 31.18 9.74 15.85
C LYS A 30 30.92 9.48 17.32
N GLU A 31 30.22 10.40 17.96
CA GLU A 31 29.80 10.40 19.35
C GLU A 31 28.48 9.63 19.56
N GLY A 32 27.82 9.22 18.47
CA GLY A 32 26.57 8.48 18.48
C GLY A 32 25.31 9.36 18.53
N ASN A 33 25.44 10.69 18.41
CA ASN A 33 24.29 11.57 18.31
C ASN A 33 23.62 11.41 16.95
N GLN A 34 22.28 11.42 16.96
CA GLN A 34 21.49 11.20 15.77
C GLN A 34 20.73 12.45 15.34
N ARG A 35 20.65 12.66 14.01
CA ARG A 35 19.98 13.80 13.38
C ARG A 35 19.13 13.36 12.20
N THR A 36 17.98 13.99 11.97
CA THR A 36 17.10 13.64 10.85
C THR A 36 16.88 14.74 9.81
N ILE A 37 16.50 14.31 8.62
CA ILE A 37 15.81 15.12 7.60
C ILE A 37 14.50 14.40 7.26
N SER A 38 13.39 15.12 7.24
CA SER A 38 12.06 14.55 6.98
C SER A 38 11.18 15.54 6.22
N GLY A 39 10.23 14.99 5.45
CA GLY A 39 9.27 15.77 4.67
C GLY A 39 7.85 15.52 5.15
N TRP A 40 7.03 16.57 5.20
CA TRP A 40 5.67 16.55 5.72
C TRP A 40 4.72 17.28 4.79
N THR A 41 3.41 17.09 5.01
CA THR A 41 2.39 17.97 4.44
C THR A 41 2.60 19.39 4.93
N GLY A 42 2.26 20.38 4.11
CA GLY A 42 2.23 21.79 4.52
C GLY A 42 0.81 22.29 4.72
N ASP A 43 0.65 23.62 4.76
CA ASP A 43 -0.65 24.25 4.93
C ASP A 43 -1.51 24.12 3.67
N GLU A 44 -2.76 23.68 3.85
CA GLU A 44 -3.74 23.61 2.77
C GLU A 44 -4.01 24.98 2.13
N ARG A 45 -4.03 25.05 0.80
CA ARG A 45 -4.30 26.27 0.03
C ARG A 45 -5.10 25.94 -1.24
N PRO A 46 -5.79 26.89 -1.88
CA PRO A 46 -6.48 26.65 -3.15
C PRO A 46 -5.57 26.00 -4.19
N GLY A 47 -5.96 24.83 -4.70
CA GLY A 47 -5.16 24.03 -5.65
C GLY A 47 -4.03 23.19 -5.04
N LEU A 48 -3.81 23.28 -3.72
CA LEU A 48 -2.81 22.52 -2.96
C LEU A 48 -3.46 21.94 -1.69
N PRO A 49 -4.26 20.88 -1.82
CA PRO A 49 -5.01 20.29 -0.70
C PRO A 49 -4.15 19.70 0.43
N TYR A 50 -2.86 19.47 0.20
CA TYR A 50 -1.89 19.02 1.22
C TYR A 50 -0.78 20.05 1.44
N GLY A 51 -0.97 21.26 0.91
CA GLY A 51 0.03 22.29 0.87
C GLY A 51 1.23 21.95 0.00
N ARG A 52 2.27 22.76 0.17
CA ARG A 52 3.62 22.43 -0.32
C ARG A 52 4.35 21.65 0.76
N MET A 53 5.28 20.80 0.34
CA MET A 53 6.04 19.95 1.24
C MET A 53 6.80 20.80 2.26
N HIS A 54 6.51 20.55 3.53
CA HIS A 54 7.25 21.12 4.65
C HIS A 54 8.44 20.21 4.97
N VAL A 55 9.64 20.76 5.07
CA VAL A 55 10.87 20.00 5.25
C VAL A 55 11.56 20.38 6.55
N GLU A 56 11.66 19.41 7.46
CA GLU A 56 12.40 19.55 8.69
C GLU A 56 13.82 19.01 8.51
N THR A 57 14.84 19.78 8.92
CA THR A 57 16.24 19.43 8.69
C THR A 57 17.08 19.51 9.95
N ASN A 58 17.99 18.55 10.09
CA ASN A 58 18.97 18.46 11.18
C ASN A 58 18.38 18.44 12.60
N LEU A 59 17.16 17.92 12.74
CA LEU A 59 16.51 17.76 14.04
C LEU A 59 17.21 16.65 14.83
N PRO A 60 17.46 16.81 16.14
CA PRO A 60 17.86 15.70 17.00
C PRO A 60 16.89 14.53 16.90
N TYR A 61 17.38 13.30 16.75
CA TYR A 61 16.53 12.10 16.80
C TYR A 61 16.29 11.68 18.26
N ASP A 62 15.49 12.47 18.97
CA ASP A 62 15.05 12.20 20.34
C ASP A 62 13.53 12.02 20.41
N ARG A 63 12.97 11.79 21.60
CA ARG A 63 11.53 11.57 21.83
C ARG A 63 10.59 12.66 21.28
N ASN A 64 11.09 13.87 21.02
CA ASN A 64 10.31 14.97 20.47
C ASN A 64 10.34 15.00 18.93
N ASN A 65 11.28 14.28 18.31
CA ASN A 65 11.35 14.14 16.86
C ASN A 65 10.14 13.35 16.34
N PRO A 66 9.41 13.83 15.32
CA PRO A 66 8.22 13.13 14.82
C PRO A 66 8.48 11.72 14.29
N ASP A 67 9.70 11.43 13.86
CA ASP A 67 10.10 10.11 13.36
C ASP A 67 10.67 9.19 14.44
N HIS A 68 10.82 9.66 15.68
CA HIS A 68 11.32 8.83 16.77
C HIS A 68 10.27 7.82 17.23
N ARG A 69 10.68 6.57 17.46
CA ARG A 69 9.79 5.46 17.86
C ARG A 69 8.98 5.72 19.13
N ASP A 70 9.53 6.53 20.04
CA ASP A 70 8.90 6.90 21.32
C ASP A 70 8.14 8.24 21.24
N ASN A 71 8.07 8.87 20.07
CA ASN A 71 7.23 10.05 19.87
C ASN A 71 5.75 9.65 20.02
N PRO A 72 4.91 10.43 20.71
CA PRO A 72 3.48 10.13 20.86
C PRO A 72 2.74 9.85 19.55
N ASN A 73 3.17 10.46 18.43
CA ASN A 73 2.57 10.29 17.11
C ASN A 73 3.09 9.06 16.33
N ALA A 74 4.14 8.40 16.84
CA ALA A 74 4.82 7.27 16.21
C ALA A 74 4.84 6.00 17.08
N ILE A 75 4.42 6.09 18.35
CA ILE A 75 4.46 4.97 19.28
C ILE A 75 3.63 3.78 18.76
N GLY A 76 4.22 2.59 18.81
CA GLY A 76 3.61 1.36 18.29
C GLY A 76 3.71 1.17 16.77
N GLN A 77 4.19 2.16 16.02
CA GLN A 77 4.47 2.00 14.59
C GLN A 77 5.80 1.28 14.40
N LYS A 78 5.80 0.27 13.53
CA LYS A 78 7.03 -0.43 13.17
C LYS A 78 7.99 0.53 12.47
N GLN A 79 9.26 0.46 12.85
CA GLN A 79 10.32 1.23 12.21
C GLN A 79 11.46 0.31 11.76
N TYR A 80 11.94 0.56 10.55
CA TYR A 80 13.06 -0.16 9.94
C TYR A 80 14.12 0.84 9.49
N ARG A 81 15.35 0.36 9.27
CA ARG A 81 16.47 1.18 8.80
C ARG A 81 17.24 0.45 7.73
N GLU A 82 17.70 1.19 6.75
CA GLU A 82 18.61 0.72 5.70
C GLU A 82 19.85 1.60 5.69
N GLU A 83 21.03 0.99 5.86
CA GLU A 83 22.30 1.71 5.79
C GLU A 83 22.60 2.10 4.34
N ILE A 84 22.83 3.40 4.12
CA ILE A 84 23.16 3.95 2.80
C ILE A 84 24.65 4.19 2.67
N ALA A 85 25.27 4.74 3.72
CA ALA A 85 26.69 5.01 3.78
C ALA A 85 27.24 4.86 5.21
N ASN A 86 28.49 4.42 5.31
CA ASN A 86 29.25 4.33 6.54
C ASN A 86 30.70 4.77 6.27
N GLY A 87 31.31 5.50 7.19
CA GLY A 87 32.70 5.91 7.02
C GLY A 87 33.25 6.82 8.13
N ALA A 88 34.53 7.14 8.03
CA ALA A 88 35.25 7.87 9.06
C ALA A 88 34.87 9.37 9.16
N ASP A 89 34.28 9.97 8.13
CA ASP A 89 33.75 11.34 8.16
C ASP A 89 32.73 11.52 7.02
N LEU A 90 31.46 11.54 7.40
CA LEU A 90 30.30 11.85 6.59
C LEU A 90 29.68 13.21 6.94
N SER A 91 30.20 13.93 7.93
CA SER A 91 29.67 15.21 8.43
C SER A 91 29.53 16.25 7.31
N GLY A 92 30.51 16.34 6.41
CA GLY A 92 30.47 17.21 5.24
C GLY A 92 29.40 16.79 4.23
N THR A 93 29.17 15.48 4.06
CA THR A 93 28.09 14.95 3.21
C THR A 93 26.73 15.22 3.83
N TRP A 94 26.56 14.98 5.14
CA TRP A 94 25.35 15.33 5.87
C TRP A 94 25.04 16.83 5.78
N GLY A 95 26.04 17.70 5.94
CA GLY A 95 25.88 19.15 5.77
C GLY A 95 25.34 19.53 4.38
N ARG A 96 25.82 18.88 3.31
CA ARG A 96 25.27 19.06 1.95
C ARG A 96 23.83 18.56 1.84
N MET A 97 23.51 17.40 2.44
CA MET A 97 22.15 16.87 2.47
C MET A 97 21.17 17.81 3.20
N VAL A 98 21.57 18.36 4.35
CA VAL A 98 20.79 19.33 5.12
C VAL A 98 20.52 20.58 4.30
N ALA A 99 21.55 21.17 3.67
CA ALA A 99 21.40 22.34 2.83
C ALA A 99 20.51 22.07 1.60
N ASN A 100 20.69 20.90 0.98
CA ASN A 100 19.91 20.45 -0.17
C ASN A 100 18.44 20.16 0.18
N ALA A 101 18.15 19.59 1.34
CA ALA A 101 16.79 19.36 1.81
C ALA A 101 16.10 20.68 2.16
N ARG A 102 16.80 21.59 2.85
CA ARG A 102 16.27 22.90 3.21
C ARG A 102 15.89 23.75 1.99
N SER A 103 16.63 23.65 0.90
CA SER A 103 16.29 24.37 -0.34
C SER A 103 15.03 23.84 -1.06
N LYS A 104 14.47 22.71 -0.59
CA LYS A 104 13.24 22.10 -1.10
C LYS A 104 12.01 22.41 -0.24
N ASP A 105 12.20 23.01 0.94
CA ASP A 105 11.10 23.43 1.82
C ASP A 105 10.18 24.44 1.13
N ASP A 106 8.86 24.25 1.29
CA ASP A 106 7.80 25.08 0.68
C ASP A 106 7.94 25.27 -0.85
N LYS A 107 8.69 24.40 -1.52
CA LYS A 107 8.97 24.51 -2.95
C LYS A 107 8.08 23.60 -3.79
N TYR A 108 7.92 22.36 -3.36
CA TYR A 108 7.26 21.31 -4.13
C TYR A 108 5.85 21.01 -3.59
N PRO A 109 4.80 20.93 -4.43
CA PRO A 109 3.48 20.50 -4.00
C PRO A 109 3.51 19.11 -3.34
N TYR A 110 2.84 18.94 -2.20
CA TYR A 110 2.76 17.62 -1.55
C TYR A 110 1.63 16.81 -2.18
N ASP A 111 1.91 15.60 -2.63
CA ASP A 111 0.93 14.62 -3.08
C ASP A 111 1.24 13.25 -2.43
N PRO A 112 0.30 12.66 -1.67
CA PRO A 112 0.54 11.41 -0.95
C PRO A 112 1.02 10.24 -1.82
N LEU A 113 0.73 10.25 -3.13
CA LEU A 113 1.03 9.15 -4.05
C LEU A 113 2.14 9.49 -5.06
N LEU A 114 2.29 10.75 -5.43
CA LEU A 114 3.21 11.18 -6.50
C LEU A 114 4.47 11.88 -5.98
N GLN A 115 4.38 12.58 -4.85
CA GLN A 115 5.44 13.43 -4.36
C GLN A 115 5.28 13.71 -2.86
N ASN A 116 5.96 12.91 -2.04
CA ASN A 116 5.85 12.96 -0.60
C ASN A 116 7.24 12.86 0.05
N SER A 117 7.30 12.55 1.35
CA SER A 117 8.54 12.35 2.10
C SER A 117 9.50 11.34 1.47
N ASN A 118 8.96 10.32 0.78
CA ASN A 118 9.75 9.29 0.13
C ASN A 118 10.51 9.85 -1.07
N THR A 119 9.84 10.63 -1.92
CA THR A 119 10.48 11.33 -3.04
C THR A 119 11.54 12.33 -2.57
N LEU A 120 11.28 13.01 -1.44
CA LEU A 120 12.25 13.91 -0.83
C LEU A 120 13.51 13.18 -0.38
N ALA A 121 13.37 12.10 0.40
CA ALA A 121 14.48 11.33 0.92
C ALA A 121 15.40 10.84 -0.21
N ASP A 122 14.80 10.28 -1.26
CA ASP A 122 15.52 9.76 -2.42
C ASP A 122 16.19 10.89 -3.22
N SER A 123 15.51 12.01 -3.41
CA SER A 123 16.07 13.17 -4.11
C SER A 123 17.26 13.78 -3.36
N VAL A 124 17.20 13.86 -2.02
CA VAL A 124 18.30 14.38 -1.22
C VAL A 124 19.54 13.47 -1.32
N LEU A 125 19.35 12.15 -1.28
CA LEU A 125 20.45 11.19 -1.47
C LEU A 125 21.06 11.30 -2.87
N ARG A 126 20.21 11.30 -3.89
CA ARG A 126 20.61 11.39 -5.30
C ARG A 126 21.41 12.67 -5.59
N ASP A 127 20.95 13.81 -5.07
CA ASP A 127 21.57 15.11 -5.31
C ASP A 127 22.98 15.24 -4.71
N VAL A 128 23.30 14.45 -3.67
CA VAL A 128 24.64 14.41 -3.08
C VAL A 128 25.48 13.22 -3.58
N GLY A 129 24.97 12.46 -4.56
CA GLY A 129 25.66 11.33 -5.18
C GLY A 129 25.67 10.05 -4.34
N LEU A 130 24.79 9.91 -3.36
CA LEU A 130 24.61 8.66 -2.61
C LEU A 130 23.63 7.73 -3.35
N GLN A 131 23.76 6.42 -3.07
CA GLN A 131 22.80 5.44 -3.59
C GLN A 131 21.43 5.66 -2.97
N GLU A 132 20.39 5.48 -3.77
CA GLU A 132 19.01 5.40 -3.29
C GLU A 132 18.77 4.05 -2.58
N PRO A 133 17.82 4.00 -1.63
CA PRO A 133 17.46 2.76 -0.95
C PRO A 133 16.95 1.68 -1.91
N LYS A 134 17.05 0.41 -1.49
CA LYS A 134 16.65 -0.77 -2.28
C LYS A 134 15.47 -1.53 -1.67
N ASN A 135 15.22 -1.34 -0.37
CA ASN A 135 14.19 -2.08 0.36
C ASN A 135 12.84 -1.36 0.40
N ASP A 136 12.60 -0.39 -0.47
CA ASP A 136 11.47 0.53 -0.47
C ASP A 136 10.36 0.17 -1.48
N GLY A 137 10.60 -0.89 -2.26
CA GLY A 137 9.65 -1.45 -3.19
C GLY A 137 8.53 -2.24 -2.51
N VAL A 138 7.58 -2.71 -3.32
CA VAL A 138 6.45 -3.49 -2.84
C VAL A 138 6.87 -4.79 -2.12
N LEU A 139 8.00 -5.42 -2.45
CA LEU A 139 8.42 -6.63 -1.72
C LEU A 139 9.17 -6.33 -0.41
N GLY A 140 9.39 -5.05 -0.08
CA GLY A 140 10.03 -4.58 1.14
C GLY A 140 9.16 -3.60 1.93
N HIS A 141 9.80 -2.57 2.49
CA HIS A 141 9.19 -1.43 3.17
C HIS A 141 8.54 -0.47 2.18
N TRP A 142 7.44 -0.91 1.59
CA TRP A 142 6.75 -0.19 0.52
C TRP A 142 6.57 1.29 0.85
N ALA A 143 7.22 2.15 0.06
CA ALA A 143 7.26 3.59 0.23
C ALA A 143 6.72 4.27 -1.05
N PRO A 144 5.42 4.63 -1.08
CA PRO A 144 4.82 5.27 -2.26
C PRO A 144 5.58 6.52 -2.70
N ALA A 145 5.67 6.77 -4.00
CA ALA A 145 6.45 7.87 -4.60
C ALA A 145 7.98 7.77 -4.47
N SER A 146 8.50 6.64 -3.96
CA SER A 146 9.94 6.35 -3.99
C SER A 146 10.50 6.33 -5.43
N GLY A 147 11.75 6.77 -5.60
CA GLY A 147 12.50 6.75 -6.85
C GLY A 147 12.05 7.80 -7.88
N ARG A 148 11.04 8.63 -7.54
CA ARG A 148 10.58 9.72 -8.42
C ARG A 148 11.52 10.92 -8.34
N GLN A 149 11.38 11.82 -9.31
CA GLN A 149 12.01 13.13 -9.26
C GLN A 149 11.02 14.16 -8.71
N LEU A 150 11.54 15.10 -7.92
CA LEU A 150 10.74 16.23 -7.48
C LEU A 150 10.37 17.13 -8.66
N ASP A 151 9.11 17.54 -8.71
CA ASP A 151 8.51 18.31 -9.79
C ASP A 151 7.56 19.36 -9.20
N GLU A 152 7.83 20.64 -9.49
CA GLU A 152 7.03 21.77 -9.03
C GLU A 152 5.66 21.83 -9.73
N SER A 153 5.52 21.16 -10.88
CA SER A 153 4.29 21.14 -11.69
C SER A 153 3.28 20.07 -11.26
N VAL A 154 3.60 19.28 -10.22
CA VAL A 154 2.66 18.32 -9.63
C VAL A 154 1.41 19.08 -9.18
N GLN A 155 0.26 18.64 -9.69
CA GLN A 155 -1.05 19.10 -9.25
C GLN A 155 -1.56 18.05 -8.25
N PRO A 156 -1.53 18.34 -6.93
CA PRO A 156 -1.93 17.36 -5.95
C PRO A 156 -3.41 17.05 -6.05
N ALA A 157 -3.74 15.78 -5.95
CA ALA A 157 -5.12 15.33 -5.88
C ALA A 157 -5.47 15.04 -4.43
N VAL A 158 -6.63 15.50 -3.95
CA VAL A 158 -7.27 14.85 -2.81
C VAL A 158 -7.73 13.46 -3.29
N PRO A 159 -7.27 12.35 -2.71
CA PRO A 159 -7.86 11.05 -2.96
C PRO A 159 -9.35 11.11 -2.56
N GLY A 160 -10.24 11.14 -3.56
CA GLY A 160 -11.69 11.19 -3.36
C GLY A 160 -12.42 12.42 -3.93
N LEU A 161 -11.72 13.44 -4.46
CA LEU A 161 -12.33 14.56 -5.18
C LEU A 161 -11.65 14.75 -6.55
N GLY A 162 -12.18 14.08 -7.58
CA GLY A 162 -12.07 14.56 -8.96
C GLY A 162 -10.83 14.22 -9.81
N ASN A 163 -9.88 13.41 -9.35
CA ASN A 163 -8.68 13.06 -10.16
C ASN A 163 -8.58 11.56 -10.48
N SER A 164 -9.49 11.06 -11.29
CA SER A 164 -9.60 9.68 -11.77
C SER A 164 -8.52 9.25 -12.80
N GLY A 165 -7.34 9.86 -12.79
CA GLY A 165 -6.26 9.57 -13.75
C GLY A 165 -4.83 9.54 -13.18
N ARG A 166 -4.62 9.61 -11.86
CA ARG A 166 -3.28 9.70 -11.25
C ARG A 166 -3.05 8.76 -10.07
N ALA A 167 -3.34 7.49 -10.32
CA ALA A 167 -2.72 6.28 -9.78
C ALA A 167 -3.07 5.24 -10.87
N PHE A 168 -2.24 4.36 -11.39
CA PHE A 168 -1.33 3.42 -10.77
C PHE A 168 -0.21 3.14 -11.78
N SER A 169 1.05 3.26 -11.37
CA SER A 169 2.15 2.56 -12.03
C SER A 169 2.89 1.77 -10.96
N ALA A 170 2.15 0.89 -10.27
CA ALA A 170 2.66 -0.48 -10.21
C ALA A 170 2.53 -0.99 -11.64
N GLY A 171 3.59 -1.55 -12.21
CA GLY A 171 3.59 -2.06 -13.58
C GLY A 171 2.61 -3.22 -13.79
N GLY A 172 1.32 -2.94 -13.87
CA GLY A 172 0.44 -3.66 -14.77
C GLY A 172 0.50 -2.92 -16.09
N ALA A 173 1.00 -3.57 -17.14
CA ALA A 173 0.65 -3.13 -18.48
C ALA A 173 -0.89 -2.96 -18.53
N PRO A 174 -1.44 -1.99 -19.30
CA PRO A 174 -2.84 -2.07 -19.64
C PRO A 174 -3.13 -3.50 -20.07
N LEU A 175 -4.16 -4.12 -19.48
CA LEU A 175 -4.58 -5.45 -19.92
C LEU A 175 -4.77 -5.36 -21.42
N ASP A 176 -4.28 -6.36 -22.15
CA ASP A 176 -4.58 -6.45 -23.57
C ASP A 176 -6.12 -6.32 -23.74
N PRO A 177 -6.65 -5.54 -24.70
CA PRO A 177 -8.09 -5.33 -24.82
C PRO A 177 -8.90 -6.63 -24.94
N GLN A 178 -8.32 -7.69 -25.51
CA GLN A 178 -8.95 -9.02 -25.56
C GLN A 178 -8.90 -9.71 -24.19
N GLN A 179 -7.83 -9.53 -23.43
CA GLN A 179 -7.73 -10.03 -22.06
C GLN A 179 -8.71 -9.30 -21.13
N GLU A 180 -8.81 -7.97 -21.21
CA GLU A 180 -9.79 -7.22 -20.43
C GLU A 180 -11.23 -7.63 -20.76
N ALA A 181 -11.57 -7.79 -22.05
CA ALA A 181 -12.88 -8.26 -22.48
C ALA A 181 -13.22 -9.64 -21.90
N ARG A 182 -12.27 -10.59 -21.91
CA ARG A 182 -12.44 -11.91 -21.29
C ARG A 182 -12.62 -11.85 -19.78
N LEU A 183 -11.91 -10.96 -19.10
CA LEU A 183 -12.02 -10.81 -17.65
C LEU A 183 -13.30 -10.10 -17.23
N ARG A 184 -13.80 -9.17 -18.05
CA ARG A 184 -15.15 -8.60 -17.91
C ARG A 184 -16.25 -9.63 -18.17
N ASP A 185 -15.93 -10.76 -18.80
CA ASP A 185 -16.85 -11.88 -18.97
C ASP A 185 -16.93 -12.81 -17.76
N ASP A 186 -16.14 -12.59 -16.70
CA ASP A 186 -16.17 -13.39 -15.47
C ASP A 186 -17.57 -13.39 -14.81
N PRO A 187 -18.10 -14.56 -14.39
CA PRO A 187 -19.43 -14.66 -13.80
C PRO A 187 -19.64 -13.81 -12.54
N LEU A 188 -18.67 -13.78 -11.62
CA LEU A 188 -18.79 -13.02 -10.37
C LEU A 188 -18.77 -11.51 -10.67
N PHE A 189 -17.95 -11.09 -11.63
CA PHE A 189 -17.93 -9.70 -12.07
C PHE A 189 -19.27 -9.26 -12.70
N LYS A 190 -19.82 -10.06 -13.62
CA LYS A 190 -21.13 -9.80 -14.24
C LYS A 190 -22.27 -9.77 -13.21
N GLN A 191 -22.25 -10.68 -12.26
CA GLN A 191 -23.26 -10.75 -11.21
C GLN A 191 -23.18 -9.55 -10.26
N ALA A 192 -21.97 -9.12 -9.89
CA ALA A 192 -21.78 -7.91 -9.10
C ALA A 192 -22.28 -6.66 -9.86
N LEU A 193 -21.97 -6.55 -11.15
CA LEU A 193 -22.50 -5.47 -12.00
C LEU A 193 -24.03 -5.46 -12.04
N ALA A 194 -24.64 -6.61 -12.29
CA ALA A 194 -26.09 -6.74 -12.33
C ALA A 194 -26.75 -6.41 -10.97
N GLY A 195 -26.11 -6.77 -9.86
CA GLY A 195 -26.55 -6.40 -8.52
C GLY A 195 -26.50 -4.89 -8.28
N LEU A 196 -25.42 -4.23 -8.69
CA LEU A 196 -25.31 -2.77 -8.62
C LEU A 196 -26.32 -2.07 -9.54
N ASP A 197 -26.55 -2.59 -10.75
CA ASP A 197 -27.55 -2.05 -11.68
C ASP A 197 -28.97 -2.10 -11.11
N LYS A 198 -29.31 -3.17 -10.37
CA LYS A 198 -30.60 -3.28 -9.67
C LYS A 198 -30.78 -2.25 -8.56
N LEU A 199 -29.69 -1.87 -7.88
CA LEU A 199 -29.74 -0.83 -6.84
C LEU A 199 -30.00 0.56 -7.44
N GLY A 200 -29.45 0.80 -8.63
CA GLY A 200 -29.54 2.09 -9.29
C GLY A 200 -28.66 3.17 -8.63
N PRO A 201 -28.50 4.33 -9.30
CA PRO A 201 -27.65 5.42 -8.81
C PRO A 201 -28.18 6.04 -7.51
N ASP A 202 -29.50 6.01 -7.28
CA ASP A 202 -30.14 6.61 -6.10
C ASP A 202 -29.79 5.89 -4.79
N ALA A 203 -29.25 4.67 -4.86
CA ALA A 203 -28.77 3.93 -3.70
C ALA A 203 -27.49 4.53 -3.08
N GLY A 204 -26.85 5.53 -3.73
CA GLY A 204 -25.67 6.21 -3.20
C GLY A 204 -24.44 5.31 -3.08
N VAL A 205 -24.39 4.21 -3.85
CA VAL A 205 -23.30 3.21 -3.83
C VAL A 205 -22.19 3.59 -4.81
N TYR A 206 -22.56 4.06 -5.99
CA TYR A 206 -21.64 4.50 -7.05
C TYR A 206 -22.16 5.82 -7.64
N THR A 207 -21.25 6.68 -8.09
CA THR A 207 -21.64 7.99 -8.67
C THR A 207 -21.64 7.99 -10.20
N ASN A 208 -20.96 7.02 -10.81
CA ASN A 208 -20.80 6.91 -12.25
C ASN A 208 -20.52 5.46 -12.67
N GLN A 209 -20.50 5.21 -13.98
CA GLN A 209 -20.27 3.88 -14.55
C GLN A 209 -18.91 3.28 -14.15
N GLN A 210 -17.86 4.11 -14.03
CA GLN A 210 -16.52 3.66 -13.67
C GLN A 210 -16.46 3.20 -12.21
N ASP A 211 -17.07 3.94 -11.29
CA ASP A 211 -17.20 3.55 -9.88
C ASP A 211 -17.94 2.22 -9.75
N LYS A 212 -19.04 2.06 -10.51
CA LYS A 212 -19.82 0.82 -10.54
C LYS A 212 -18.96 -0.36 -10.95
N GLU A 213 -18.18 -0.22 -12.02
CA GLU A 213 -17.28 -1.27 -12.48
C GLU A 213 -16.16 -1.57 -11.47
N ARG A 214 -15.57 -0.56 -10.84
CA ARG A 214 -14.54 -0.76 -9.80
C ARG A 214 -15.08 -1.49 -8.56
N ILE A 215 -16.28 -1.11 -8.09
CA ILE A 215 -16.96 -1.78 -6.99
C ILE A 215 -17.32 -3.21 -7.37
N ALA A 216 -17.82 -3.44 -8.60
CA ALA A 216 -18.11 -4.79 -9.08
C ALA A 216 -16.84 -5.66 -9.13
N GLY A 217 -15.72 -5.11 -9.61
CA GLY A 217 -14.42 -5.79 -9.62
C GLY A 217 -13.96 -6.16 -8.21
N ALA A 218 -14.06 -5.24 -7.26
CA ALA A 218 -13.67 -5.48 -5.88
C ALA A 218 -14.58 -6.54 -5.21
N LEU A 219 -15.89 -6.47 -5.43
CA LEU A 219 -16.86 -7.46 -4.94
C LEU A 219 -16.56 -8.85 -5.52
N ALA A 220 -16.27 -8.96 -6.82
CA ALA A 220 -15.94 -10.23 -7.46
C ALA A 220 -14.66 -10.86 -6.88
N VAL A 221 -13.62 -10.05 -6.67
CA VAL A 221 -12.38 -10.50 -6.00
C VAL A 221 -12.67 -10.99 -4.58
N GLN A 222 -13.39 -10.21 -3.78
CA GLN A 222 -13.73 -10.59 -2.41
C GLN A 222 -14.63 -11.83 -2.35
N ALA A 223 -15.55 -11.99 -3.29
CA ALA A 223 -16.42 -13.17 -3.39
C ALA A 223 -15.58 -14.43 -3.67
N LYS A 224 -14.61 -14.32 -4.57
CA LYS A 224 -13.70 -15.42 -4.91
C LYS A 224 -12.73 -15.76 -3.78
N LEU A 225 -12.21 -14.75 -3.08
CA LEU A 225 -11.24 -14.92 -2.00
C LEU A 225 -11.88 -15.25 -0.66
N ASN A 226 -13.21 -15.14 -0.53
CA ASN A 226 -13.92 -15.50 0.69
C ASN A 226 -13.61 -16.94 1.13
N ARG A 227 -13.81 -17.22 2.41
CA ARG A 227 -13.60 -18.55 2.99
C ARG A 227 -14.86 -18.95 3.77
N PRO A 228 -15.73 -19.81 3.20
CA PRO A 228 -15.65 -20.42 1.86
C PRO A 228 -15.91 -19.42 0.72
N PRO A 229 -15.36 -19.63 -0.50
CA PRO A 229 -15.67 -18.77 -1.64
C PRO A 229 -17.17 -18.74 -1.93
N LEU A 230 -17.68 -17.59 -2.38
CA LEU A 230 -19.06 -17.50 -2.85
C LEU A 230 -19.17 -18.24 -4.21
N PRO A 231 -20.09 -19.19 -4.38
CA PRO A 231 -20.32 -19.86 -5.65
C PRO A 231 -20.79 -18.89 -6.76
N GLU A 232 -21.58 -17.90 -6.37
CA GLU A 232 -22.12 -16.82 -7.20
C GLU A 232 -22.46 -15.62 -6.31
N ILE A 233 -22.72 -14.46 -6.93
CA ILE A 233 -23.29 -13.29 -6.25
C ILE A 233 -24.77 -13.19 -6.63
N GLN A 234 -25.66 -13.46 -5.67
CA GLN A 234 -27.10 -13.41 -5.89
C GLN A 234 -27.66 -12.00 -5.67
N GLU A 235 -27.22 -11.34 -4.60
CA GLU A 235 -27.62 -9.96 -4.29
C GLU A 235 -26.41 -9.10 -3.92
N VAL A 236 -26.55 -7.80 -4.21
CA VAL A 236 -25.63 -6.75 -3.75
C VAL A 236 -26.43 -5.83 -2.84
N VAL A 237 -25.98 -5.67 -1.60
CA VAL A 237 -26.73 -4.94 -0.57
C VAL A 237 -25.84 -3.86 0.05
N PRO A 238 -26.19 -2.57 -0.03
CA PRO A 238 -25.46 -1.52 0.65
C PRO A 238 -25.77 -1.49 2.14
N SER A 239 -24.73 -1.25 2.94
CA SER A 239 -24.86 -0.92 4.35
C SER A 239 -25.43 0.48 4.52
N GLN A 240 -26.44 0.62 5.37
CA GLN A 240 -27.00 1.93 5.72
C GLN A 240 -26.14 2.71 6.74
N THR A 241 -25.14 2.06 7.35
CA THR A 241 -24.45 2.61 8.54
C THR A 241 -22.96 2.87 8.36
N ASN A 242 -22.28 2.18 7.45
CA ASN A 242 -20.80 2.21 7.43
C ASN A 242 -20.16 2.11 6.03
N GLY A 243 -20.86 2.54 4.98
CA GLY A 243 -20.27 2.65 3.63
C GLY A 243 -19.96 1.31 2.93
N ASN A 244 -20.11 0.18 3.63
CA ASN A 244 -19.88 -1.13 3.06
C ASN A 244 -20.95 -1.52 2.03
N VAL A 245 -20.54 -2.35 1.07
CA VAL A 245 -21.40 -3.00 0.09
C VAL A 245 -21.16 -4.48 0.20
N PHE A 246 -22.22 -5.25 0.41
CA PHE A 246 -22.17 -6.69 0.61
C PHE A 246 -22.51 -7.42 -0.70
N ALA A 247 -21.75 -8.46 -1.01
CA ALA A 247 -22.17 -9.50 -1.95
C ALA A 247 -22.66 -10.70 -1.14
N THR A 248 -23.82 -11.25 -1.49
CA THR A 248 -24.45 -12.34 -0.75
C THR A 248 -24.78 -13.53 -1.64
N TYR A 249 -24.76 -14.72 -1.02
CA TYR A 249 -25.19 -15.98 -1.59
C TYR A 249 -26.00 -16.72 -0.53
N LYS A 250 -27.22 -17.12 -0.87
CA LYS A 250 -28.04 -18.03 -0.06
C LYS A 250 -28.01 -19.41 -0.69
N ASN A 251 -27.74 -20.42 0.12
CA ASN A 251 -27.72 -21.80 -0.35
C ASN A 251 -29.13 -22.28 -0.73
N PRO A 252 -29.37 -22.73 -1.97
CA PRO A 252 -30.67 -23.26 -2.37
C PRO A 252 -31.13 -24.41 -1.45
N GLY A 253 -32.28 -24.24 -0.80
CA GLY A 253 -32.84 -25.24 0.12
C GLY A 253 -32.36 -25.14 1.57
N ASN A 254 -31.52 -24.14 1.90
CA ASN A 254 -31.18 -23.80 3.28
C ASN A 254 -31.01 -22.28 3.46
N ASP A 255 -32.12 -21.58 3.71
CA ASP A 255 -32.14 -20.12 3.86
C ASP A 255 -31.30 -19.58 5.03
N MET A 256 -30.91 -20.44 5.97
CA MET A 256 -30.03 -20.09 7.10
C MET A 256 -28.55 -20.13 6.73
N ASP A 257 -28.19 -20.76 5.61
CA ASP A 257 -26.82 -20.85 5.10
C ASP A 257 -26.53 -19.69 4.12
N LEU A 258 -26.13 -18.58 4.72
CA LEU A 258 -25.82 -17.32 4.04
C LEU A 258 -24.31 -17.10 4.02
N LEU A 259 -23.74 -17.07 2.82
CA LEU A 259 -22.39 -16.53 2.62
C LEU A 259 -22.49 -15.05 2.29
N ARG A 260 -21.65 -14.26 2.92
CA ARG A 260 -21.50 -12.85 2.61
C ARG A 260 -20.05 -12.43 2.65
N THR A 261 -19.71 -11.53 1.75
CA THR A 261 -18.47 -10.76 1.81
C THR A 261 -18.81 -9.28 1.64
N HIS A 262 -17.84 -8.41 1.91
CA HIS A 262 -18.05 -6.97 1.76
C HIS A 262 -16.82 -6.27 1.20
N VAL A 263 -17.09 -5.10 0.62
CA VAL A 263 -16.09 -4.09 0.33
C VAL A 263 -16.55 -2.77 0.94
N ASP A 264 -15.63 -1.95 1.40
CA ASP A 264 -15.94 -0.55 1.65
C ASP A 264 -16.08 0.17 0.29
N LYS A 265 -17.20 0.89 0.06
CA LYS A 265 -17.42 1.55 -1.24
C LYS A 265 -16.37 2.62 -1.54
N GLY A 266 -15.92 3.36 -0.51
CA GLY A 266 -14.90 4.39 -0.62
C GLY A 266 -13.53 3.82 -0.98
N GLU A 267 -13.20 2.62 -0.48
CA GLU A 267 -11.97 1.90 -0.84
C GLU A 267 -12.09 1.17 -2.18
N ALA A 268 -13.27 0.66 -2.52
CA ALA A 268 -13.49 -0.07 -3.76
C ALA A 268 -13.39 0.84 -4.99
N VAL A 269 -13.94 2.06 -4.94
CA VAL A 269 -13.84 3.03 -6.05
C VAL A 269 -12.41 3.56 -6.28
N LYS A 270 -11.52 3.39 -5.29
CA LYS A 270 -10.10 3.75 -5.39
C LYS A 270 -9.27 2.69 -6.13
N GLN A 271 -9.76 1.45 -6.23
CA GLN A 271 -9.04 0.36 -6.90
C GLN A 271 -9.32 0.34 -8.40
N PRO A 272 -8.31 0.26 -9.29
CA PRO A 272 -8.55 0.13 -10.73
C PRO A 272 -9.32 -1.13 -11.05
N LEU A 273 -10.21 -1.00 -12.03
CA LEU A 273 -10.88 -2.17 -12.57
C LEU A 273 -9.86 -3.17 -13.11
N ALA A 274 -8.87 -2.74 -13.91
CA ALA A 274 -7.87 -3.64 -14.49
C ALA A 274 -7.10 -4.42 -13.41
N GLU A 275 -6.77 -3.79 -12.28
CA GLU A 275 -6.10 -4.44 -11.16
C GLU A 275 -7.02 -5.47 -10.48
N ASN A 276 -8.29 -5.13 -10.27
CA ASN A 276 -9.27 -6.06 -9.72
C ASN A 276 -9.53 -7.24 -10.66
N LEU A 277 -9.60 -7.00 -11.97
CA LEU A 277 -9.73 -8.05 -12.99
C LEU A 277 -8.52 -8.98 -13.02
N GLN A 278 -7.31 -8.43 -12.88
CA GLN A 278 -6.08 -9.24 -12.81
C GLN A 278 -5.99 -10.06 -11.51
N LYS A 279 -6.42 -9.49 -10.37
CA LYS A 279 -6.54 -10.23 -9.10
C LYS A 279 -7.56 -11.36 -9.21
N LEU A 280 -8.69 -11.09 -9.86
CA LEU A 280 -9.74 -12.08 -10.10
C LEU A 280 -9.23 -13.22 -11.01
N GLU A 281 -8.49 -12.88 -12.08
CA GLU A 281 -7.83 -13.85 -12.95
C GLU A 281 -6.88 -14.76 -12.15
N THR A 282 -6.01 -14.15 -11.34
CA THR A 282 -5.05 -14.88 -10.49
C THR A 282 -5.77 -15.80 -9.52
N ALA A 283 -6.84 -15.32 -8.87
CA ALA A 283 -7.64 -16.11 -7.94
C ALA A 283 -8.40 -17.26 -8.64
N ASN A 284 -8.81 -17.07 -9.90
CA ASN A 284 -9.41 -18.12 -10.71
C ASN A 284 -8.39 -19.20 -11.09
N GLN A 285 -7.16 -18.82 -11.45
CA GLN A 285 -6.10 -19.77 -11.78
C GLN A 285 -5.67 -20.61 -10.56
N GLN A 286 -5.58 -20.00 -9.38
CA GLN A 286 -5.24 -20.70 -8.14
C GLN A 286 -6.32 -21.71 -7.69
N ALA A 287 -7.59 -21.46 -8.02
CA ALA A 287 -8.68 -22.40 -7.71
C ALA A 287 -8.70 -23.64 -8.60
N VAL A 288 -7.98 -23.63 -9.73
CA VAL A 288 -7.94 -24.75 -10.72
C VAL A 288 -6.74 -25.68 -10.48
N GLN A 289 -5.74 -25.28 -9.68
CA GLN A 289 -4.62 -26.15 -9.31
C GLN A 289 -5.00 -27.04 -8.10
N PRO A 290 -5.02 -28.38 -8.24
CA PRO A 290 -5.18 -29.24 -7.08
C PRO A 290 -3.96 -29.12 -6.17
N PRO A 291 -4.12 -29.24 -4.83
CA PRO A 291 -2.98 -29.21 -3.91
C PRO A 291 -2.04 -30.36 -4.25
N ALA A 292 -0.80 -30.04 -4.60
CA ALA A 292 0.26 -31.03 -4.71
C ALA A 292 0.43 -31.70 -3.35
N GLN A 293 0.22 -33.02 -3.31
CA GLN A 293 0.32 -33.84 -2.11
C GLN A 293 1.74 -33.78 -1.53
N GLU A 294 1.92 -33.01 -0.45
CA GLU A 294 2.95 -33.29 0.55
C GLU A 294 2.54 -34.54 1.34
N ALA A 295 2.72 -35.71 0.73
CA ALA A 295 2.56 -36.99 1.39
C ALA A 295 3.73 -37.89 1.02
N SER A 296 4.85 -37.77 1.75
CA SER A 296 5.72 -38.87 2.19
C SER A 296 7.09 -38.38 2.66
N ARG A 297 7.15 -37.80 3.87
CA ARG A 297 8.35 -37.88 4.72
C ARG A 297 7.94 -38.11 6.18
N SER A 298 7.23 -39.21 6.41
CA SER A 298 7.12 -39.79 7.75
C SER A 298 8.40 -40.57 8.05
N ILE A 299 9.28 -39.90 8.81
CA ILE A 299 9.96 -40.40 10.01
C ILE A 299 10.31 -41.89 9.99
N ASP A 300 11.59 -42.20 9.77
CA ASP A 300 12.21 -43.44 10.27
C ASP A 300 13.16 -43.04 11.41
N GLN A 301 12.66 -43.18 12.64
CA GLN A 301 13.46 -43.04 13.87
C GLN A 301 13.97 -44.44 14.26
N PRO A 302 15.26 -44.61 14.57
CA PRO A 302 15.80 -45.89 15.01
C PRO A 302 15.39 -46.17 16.46
N SER A 303 14.70 -47.29 16.70
CA SER A 303 14.38 -47.77 18.05
C SER A 303 15.63 -48.35 18.73
N HIS A 304 16.08 -47.73 19.81
CA HIS A 304 16.91 -48.37 20.83
C HIS A 304 16.10 -48.48 22.12
N GLY A 305 15.95 -49.70 22.64
CA GLY A 305 15.32 -49.98 23.93
C GLY A 305 15.30 -51.48 24.21
N ALA A 306 16.30 -51.95 24.94
CA ALA A 306 16.58 -53.34 25.29
C ALA A 306 15.78 -53.87 26.50
N LEU A 307 15.99 -55.18 26.78
CA LEU A 307 15.69 -55.99 27.99
C LEU A 307 14.32 -56.68 27.98
N GLY A 308 14.14 -57.99 28.22
CA GLY A 308 14.99 -59.10 28.70
C GLY A 308 14.05 -60.15 29.34
N LEU A 309 14.53 -61.39 29.55
CA LEU A 309 13.87 -62.54 30.23
C LEU A 309 12.72 -63.20 29.43
N ARG A 310 12.66 -64.51 29.16
CA ARG A 310 13.17 -65.75 29.78
C ARG A 310 13.40 -66.81 28.70
#